data_AF-A0A4R8S199-F1
#
_entry.id   AF-A0A4R8S199-F1
#
_cell.length_a   1.000
_cell.length_b   1.000
_cell.length_c   1.000
_cell.angle_alpha   90.00
_cell.angle_beta   90.00
_cell.angle_gamma   90.00
#
_symmetry.space_group_name_H-M   'P 1'
#
loop_
_entity.id
_entity.type
_entity.pdbx_description
1 polymer ?
#
loop_
_entity_poly.entity_id
_entity_poly.type
_entity_poly.pdbx_seq_one_letter_code
_entity_poly.pdbx_strand_id
1 'polypeptide(L)'
;MQTAVREVREELSVHLEPAALEPIGVFRAAAANEPGFDVESTVFEHPPVSVSQPAAEIEELRWQLLDEPYPADLAPLLVEHVLPILSGKRPRP
;
A
#
# COMPACT_ATOMS: atom_id res chain seq x y z
N MET A 1 -4.15 -5.96 11.04
CA MET A 1 -4.34 -7.19 10.23
C MET A 1 -5.79 -7.45 9.86
N GLN A 2 -6.72 -7.64 10.81
CA GLN A 2 -8.15 -7.86 10.50
C GLN A 2 -8.76 -6.74 9.63
N THR A 3 -8.42 -5.49 9.93
CA THR A 3 -8.80 -4.33 9.09
C THR A 3 -8.28 -4.46 7.66
N ALA A 4 -6.98 -4.72 7.46
CA ALA A 4 -6.39 -4.84 6.13
C ALA A 4 -7.06 -5.91 5.25
N VAL A 5 -7.39 -7.07 5.83
CA VAL A 5 -8.10 -8.14 5.10
C VAL A 5 -9.51 -7.70 4.71
N ARG A 6 -10.21 -7.00 5.61
CA ARG A 6 -11.56 -6.49 5.34
C ARG A 6 -11.57 -5.43 4.24
N GLU A 7 -10.69 -4.43 4.32
CA GLU A 7 -10.63 -3.35 3.32
C GLU A 7 -10.27 -3.90 1.94
N VAL A 8 -9.27 -4.77 1.82
CA VAL A 8 -8.89 -5.39 0.53
C VAL A 8 -10.06 -6.17 -0.09
N ARG A 9 -10.86 -6.84 0.74
CA ARG A 9 -12.07 -7.52 0.24
C ARG A 9 -13.11 -6.52 -0.25
N GLU A 10 -13.32 -5.42 0.47
CA GLU A 10 -14.35 -4.42 0.16
C GLU A 10 -13.98 -3.59 -1.08
N GLU A 11 -12.72 -3.21 -1.22
CA GLU A 11 -12.26 -2.29 -2.28
C GLU A 11 -11.70 -2.99 -3.52
N LEU A 12 -11.21 -4.23 -3.39
CA LEU A 12 -10.60 -4.97 -4.50
C LEU A 12 -11.32 -6.28 -4.82
N SER A 13 -12.34 -6.67 -4.04
CA SER A 13 -13.03 -7.97 -4.16
C SER A 13 -12.08 -9.18 -4.03
N VAL A 14 -10.99 -9.01 -3.26
CA VAL A 14 -9.95 -10.02 -3.06
C VAL A 14 -10.04 -10.61 -1.67
N HIS A 15 -9.97 -11.94 -1.59
CA HIS A 15 -9.84 -12.66 -0.32
C HIS A 15 -8.36 -12.94 -0.04
N LEU A 16 -7.80 -12.26 0.96
CA LEU A 16 -6.46 -12.53 1.46
C LEU A 16 -6.50 -13.61 2.54
N GLU A 17 -5.48 -14.46 2.57
CA GLU A 17 -5.23 -15.39 3.68
C GLU A 17 -4.54 -14.61 4.80
N PRO A 18 -5.16 -14.42 5.99
CA PRO A 18 -4.55 -13.62 7.06
C PRO A 18 -3.20 -14.15 7.51
N ALA A 19 -2.95 -15.46 7.42
CA ALA A 19 -1.67 -16.05 7.80
C ALA A 19 -0.53 -15.72 6.82
N ALA A 20 -0.84 -15.23 5.62
CA ALA A 20 0.14 -14.84 4.61
C ALA A 20 0.45 -13.33 4.61
N LEU A 21 -0.17 -12.56 5.52
CA LEU A 21 0.14 -11.15 5.71
C LEU A 21 1.35 -10.99 6.63
N GLU A 22 2.45 -10.47 6.09
CA GLU A 22 3.66 -10.20 6.86
C GLU A 22 3.74 -8.70 7.20
N PRO A 23 3.83 -8.30 8.48
CA PRO A 23 3.91 -6.88 8.83
C PRO A 23 5.25 -6.28 8.41
N ILE A 24 5.18 -5.18 7.65
CA ILE A 24 6.35 -4.38 7.25
C ILE A 24 6.67 -3.34 8.33
N GLY A 25 5.64 -2.70 8.90
CA GLY A 25 5.82 -1.67 9.93
C GLY A 25 4.63 -0.73 10.06
N VAL A 26 4.79 0.28 10.91
CA VAL A 26 3.86 1.41 11.05
C VAL A 26 4.60 2.68 10.65
N PHE A 27 4.04 3.43 9.71
CA PHE A 27 4.67 4.61 9.14
C PHE A 27 3.74 5.80 9.17
N ARG A 28 4.33 6.99 9.19
CA ARG A 28 3.64 8.27 9.15
C ARG A 28 4.26 9.16 8.08
N ALA A 29 3.42 9.81 7.28
CA ALA A 29 3.83 10.78 6.28
C ALA A 29 2.67 11.75 6.00
N ALA A 30 2.93 12.81 5.25
CA ALA A 30 1.87 13.73 4.81
C ALA A 30 0.81 12.97 3.99
N ALA A 31 -0.47 13.28 4.21
CA ALA A 31 -1.56 12.71 3.44
C ALA A 31 -1.52 13.25 2.00
N ALA A 32 -1.66 12.37 1.01
CA ALA A 32 -1.61 12.76 -0.41
C ALA A 32 -2.80 13.64 -0.82
N ASN A 33 -3.98 13.33 -0.26
CA ASN A 33 -5.26 13.92 -0.68
C ASN A 33 -5.85 14.89 0.34
N GLU A 34 -5.20 15.08 1.50
CA GLU A 34 -5.68 15.93 2.60
C GLU A 34 -4.57 16.88 3.10
N PRO A 35 -4.40 18.05 2.46
CA PRO A 35 -3.36 19.00 2.82
C PRO A 35 -3.42 19.44 4.29
N GLY A 36 -2.27 19.44 4.96
CA GLY A 36 -2.15 19.82 6.38
C GLY A 36 -2.41 18.69 7.37
N PHE A 37 -2.69 17.47 6.87
CA PHE A 37 -2.83 16.27 7.69
C PHE A 37 -1.73 15.25 7.39
N ASP A 38 -1.45 14.41 8.37
CA ASP A 38 -0.63 13.22 8.19
C ASP A 38 -1.52 11.98 8.15
N VAL A 39 -1.09 10.99 7.38
CA VAL A 39 -1.61 9.63 7.44
C VAL A 39 -0.65 8.77 8.25
N GLU A 40 -1.21 7.94 9.14
CA GLU A 40 -0.50 6.87 9.83
C GLU A 40 -1.07 5.53 9.35
N SER A 41 -0.20 4.64 8.89
CA SER A 41 -0.63 3.35 8.31
C SER A 41 0.21 2.19 8.81
N THR A 42 -0.46 1.08 9.14
CA THR A 42 0.19 -0.21 9.34
C THR A 42 0.26 -0.94 8.02
N VAL A 43 1.47 -1.20 7.53
CA VAL A 43 1.73 -1.78 6.22
C VAL A 43 2.07 -3.25 6.35
N PHE A 44 1.52 -4.06 5.43
CA PHE A 44 1.74 -5.50 5.34
C PHE A 44 2.17 -5.87 3.92
N GLU A 45 2.98 -6.91 3.78
CA GLU A 45 3.27 -7.62 2.53
C GLU A 45 2.39 -8.87 2.43
N HIS A 46 2.04 -9.26 1.21
CA HIS A 46 1.34 -10.51 0.91
C HIS A 46 1.83 -11.03 -0.45
N PRO A 47 1.84 -12.36 -0.69
CA PRO A 47 2.09 -12.92 -2.00
C PRO A 47 1.20 -12.31 -3.11
N PRO A 48 1.63 -12.31 -4.38
CA PRO A 48 0.84 -11.74 -5.46
C PRO A 48 -0.57 -12.34 -5.55
N VAL A 49 -1.56 -11.48 -5.81
CA VAL A 49 -2.96 -11.84 -6.02
C VAL A 49 -3.46 -11.30 -7.34
N SER A 50 -4.37 -11.99 -7.99
CA SER A 50 -5.05 -11.46 -9.17
C SER A 50 -6.14 -10.48 -8.75
N VAL A 51 -6.11 -9.28 -9.32
CA VAL A 51 -7.14 -8.25 -9.14
C VAL A 51 -7.68 -7.90 -10.51
N SER A 52 -8.99 -7.98 -10.67
CA SER A 52 -9.65 -7.84 -11.98
C SER A 52 -10.15 -6.43 -12.25
N GLN A 53 -10.59 -5.71 -11.23
CA GLN A 53 -11.15 -4.37 -11.37
C GLN A 53 -11.12 -3.63 -10.02
N PRO A 54 -11.03 -2.28 -10.04
CA PRO A 54 -11.32 -1.49 -8.85
C PRO A 54 -12.77 -1.72 -8.39
N ALA A 55 -13.00 -1.59 -7.09
CA ALA A 55 -14.34 -1.58 -6.50
C ALA A 55 -14.45 -0.45 -5.45
N ALA A 56 -15.68 -0.19 -5.02
CA ALA A 56 -16.02 0.82 -4.02
C ALA A 56 -15.38 2.19 -4.30
N GLU A 57 -14.54 2.68 -3.40
CA GLU A 57 -13.98 4.05 -3.41
C GLU A 57 -12.73 4.20 -4.29
N ILE A 58 -12.28 3.13 -4.95
CA ILE A 58 -11.10 3.18 -5.82
C ILE A 58 -11.49 3.66 -7.22
N GLU A 59 -11.01 4.85 -7.59
CA GLU A 59 -11.20 5.43 -8.93
C GLU A 59 -10.37 4.70 -10.01
N GLU A 60 -9.15 4.26 -9.67
CA GLU A 60 -8.23 3.61 -10.59
C GLU A 60 -7.35 2.56 -9.91
N LEU A 61 -7.06 1.46 -10.62
CA LEU A 61 -6.12 0.43 -10.19
C LEU A 61 -5.00 0.23 -11.21
N ARG A 62 -3.75 0.27 -10.72
CA ARG A 62 -2.55 0.01 -11.52
C ARG A 62 -1.56 -0.85 -10.74
N TRP A 63 -0.94 -1.82 -11.42
CA TRP A 63 0.22 -2.52 -10.91
C TRP A 63 1.49 -1.77 -11.31
N GLN A 64 2.37 -1.51 -10.35
CA GLN A 64 3.65 -0.82 -10.57
C GLN A 64 4.80 -1.80 -10.31
N LEU A 65 5.68 -1.98 -11.31
CA LEU A 65 6.91 -2.75 -11.11
C LEU A 65 7.94 -1.93 -10.32
N LEU A 66 8.67 -2.59 -9.42
CA LEU A 66 9.61 -1.94 -8.51
C LEU A 66 10.87 -1.40 -9.21
N ASP A 67 11.21 -1.93 -10.39
CA ASP A 67 12.39 -1.57 -11.19
C ASP A 67 12.09 -0.58 -12.32
N GLU A 68 10.84 -0.12 -12.43
CA GLU A 68 10.42 0.90 -13.38
C GLU A 68 10.35 2.30 -12.76
N PRO A 69 10.43 3.38 -13.57
CA PRO A 69 10.20 4.73 -13.08
C PRO A 69 8.82 4.88 -12.44
N TYR A 70 8.79 5.42 -11.21
CA TYR A 70 7.54 5.65 -10.50
C TYR A 70 6.80 6.88 -11.02
N PRO A 71 5.45 6.86 -11.05
CA PRO A 71 4.66 8.02 -11.44
C PRO A 71 4.74 9.12 -10.38
N ALA A 72 4.45 10.35 -10.78
CA ALA A 72 4.57 11.53 -9.90
C ALA A 72 3.42 11.67 -8.90
N ASP A 73 2.35 10.88 -9.05
CA ASP A 73 1.12 10.92 -8.24
C ASP A 73 1.13 9.93 -7.06
N LEU A 74 2.26 9.31 -6.76
CA LEU A 74 2.38 8.41 -5.61
C LEU A 74 2.23 9.14 -4.28
N ALA A 75 1.54 8.49 -3.34
CA ALA A 75 1.40 9.00 -1.99
C ALA A 75 2.76 9.12 -1.28
N PRO A 76 3.00 10.18 -0.48
CA PRO A 76 4.25 10.36 0.26
C PRO A 76 4.66 9.14 1.09
N LEU A 77 3.69 8.49 1.76
CA LEU A 77 3.95 7.28 2.57
C LEU A 77 4.59 6.14 1.75
N LEU A 78 4.22 5.98 0.48
CA LEU A 78 4.79 4.94 -0.40
C LEU A 78 6.23 5.28 -0.80
N VAL A 79 6.46 6.54 -1.21
CA VAL A 79 7.77 7.00 -1.70
C VAL A 79 8.81 7.06 -0.58
N GLU A 80 8.41 7.56 0.59
CA GLU A 80 9.32 7.79 1.72
C GLU A 80 9.63 6.52 2.50
N HIS A 81 8.67 5.57 2.61
CA HIS A 81 8.80 4.41 3.49
C HIS A 81 8.70 3.07 2.76
N VAL A 82 7.61 2.82 2.02
CA VAL A 82 7.29 1.46 1.54
C VAL A 82 8.20 1.01 0.38
N LEU A 83 8.34 1.82 -0.68
CA LEU A 83 9.14 1.48 -1.85
C LEU A 83 10.64 1.30 -1.53
N PRO A 84 11.26 2.12 -0.67
CA PRO A 84 12.61 1.86 -0.19
C PRO A 84 12.74 0.47 0.47
N ILE A 85 11.80 0.08 1.35
CA ILE A 85 11.83 -1.24 2.00
C ILE A 85 11.75 -2.37 0.97
N LEU A 86 10.78 -2.30 0.05
CA LEU A 86 10.57 -3.34 -0.97
C LEU A 86 11.73 -3.46 -1.96
N SER A 87 12.40 -2.34 -2.28
CA SER A 87 13.60 -2.34 -3.13
C SER A 87 14.89 -2.74 -2.40
N GLY A 88 14.80 -3.16 -1.13
CA GLY A 88 15.95 -3.53 -0.29
C GLY A 88 16.77 -2.34 0.23
N LYS A 89 16.31 -1.11 -0.02
CA LYS A 89 16.89 0.14 0.48
C LYS A 89 16.15 0.56 1.76
N ARG A 90 16.45 -0.08 2.90
CA ARG A 90 15.77 0.26 4.18
C ARG A 90 15.80 1.78 4.44
N PRO A 91 14.64 2.41 4.72
CA PRO A 91 14.59 3.82 5.09
C PRO A 91 15.39 4.02 6.39
N ARG A 92 16.17 5.09 6.44
CA ARG A 92 16.91 5.45 7.67
C ARG A 92 15.91 5.96 8.71
N PRO A 93 16.08 5.58 9.99
CA PRO A 93 15.30 6.13 11.09
C PRO A 93 15.56 7.62 11.28
#